data_AF-A0AAC9BLA0-F1
#
_entry.id   AF-A0AAC9BLA0-F1
#
_cell.length_a   1.000
_cell.length_b   1.000
_cell.length_c   1.000
_cell.angle_alpha   90.00
_cell.angle_beta   90.00
_cell.angle_gamma   90.00
#
_symmetry.space_group_name_H-M   'P 1'
#
loop_
_entity.id
_entity.type
_entity.pdbx_description
1 polymer ?
#
loop_
_entity_poly.entity_id
_entity_poly.type
_entity_poly.pdbx_seq_one_letter_code
_entity_poly.pdbx_strand_id
1 'polypeptide(L)'
;MSLETKRDYLQGALSGRDFLRRTQAGLKLHRQFEPKTLRWEYQLHIQDKPAEYQAGFLDAIGAYMLTTLEGVLVDLYRWEILRVLERANRQK
;
A
#
# COMPACT_ATOMS: atom_id res chain seq x y z
N MET A 1 19.37 -6.34 6.45
CA MET A 1 18.72 -5.08 6.00
C MET A 1 19.17 -3.97 6.94
N SER A 2 19.61 -2.81 6.44
CA SER A 2 20.02 -1.69 7.31
C SER A 2 18.77 -1.06 7.98
N LEU A 3 18.98 -0.26 9.03
CA LEU A 3 17.88 0.44 9.72
C LEU A 3 17.19 1.47 8.81
N GLU A 4 17.95 2.14 7.94
CA GLU A 4 17.41 3.11 6.97
C GLU A 4 16.57 2.41 5.90
N THR A 5 17.11 1.34 5.32
CA THR A 5 16.42 0.46 4.37
C THR A 5 15.10 -0.08 4.95
N LYS A 6 15.10 -0.46 6.24
CA LYS A 6 13.88 -0.88 6.95
C LYS A 6 12.90 0.27 7.14
N ARG A 7 13.39 1.46 7.52
CA ARG A 7 12.53 2.64 7.71
C ARG A 7 11.85 3.05 6.41
N ASP A 8 12.58 3.07 5.30
CA ASP A 8 12.06 3.42 3.98
C ASP A 8 10.96 2.44 3.55
N TYR A 9 11.19 1.14 3.73
CA TYR A 9 10.19 0.10 3.48
C TYR A 9 8.89 0.33 4.26
N LEU A 10 8.99 0.56 5.58
CA LEU A 10 7.82 0.77 6.42
C LEU A 10 7.07 2.06 6.03
N GLN A 11 7.78 3.13 5.65
CA GLN A 11 7.17 4.36 5.16
C GLN A 11 6.45 4.16 3.83
N GLY A 12 7.05 3.42 2.90
CA GLY A 12 6.41 3.02 1.65
C GLY A 12 5.10 2.27 1.88
N ALA A 13 5.11 1.28 2.79
CA ALA A 13 3.92 0.50 3.13
C ALA A 13 2.78 1.35 3.72
N LEU A 14 3.10 2.30 4.60
CA LEU A 14 2.11 3.25 5.11
C LEU A 14 1.55 4.15 4.00
N SER A 15 2.41 4.62 3.09
CA SER A 15 1.99 5.39 1.92
C SER A 15 1.05 4.62 1.01
N GLY A 16 1.28 3.31 0.82
CA GLY A 16 0.39 2.43 0.06
C GLY A 16 -1.00 2.31 0.69
N ARG A 17 -1.06 2.15 2.02
CA ARG A 17 -2.35 2.19 2.75
C ARG A 17 -3.05 3.53 2.59
N ASP A 18 -2.33 4.64 2.71
CA ASP A 18 -2.93 5.97 2.59
C ASP A 18 -3.43 6.27 1.18
N PHE A 19 -2.73 5.79 0.14
CA PHE A 19 -3.23 5.78 -1.23
C PHE A 19 -4.57 5.05 -1.32
N LEU A 20 -4.63 3.80 -0.84
CA LEU A 20 -5.87 3.01 -0.85
C LEU A 20 -7.02 3.72 -0.11
N ARG A 21 -6.73 4.36 1.02
CA ARG A 21 -7.73 5.15 1.78
C ARG A 21 -8.30 6.30 0.94
N ARG A 22 -7.43 7.08 0.29
CA ARG A 22 -7.84 8.19 -0.58
C ARG A 22 -8.66 7.68 -1.77
N THR A 23 -8.22 6.59 -2.42
CA THR A 23 -8.95 5.97 -3.52
C THR A 23 -10.33 5.48 -3.09
N GLN A 24 -10.43 4.78 -1.95
CA GLN A 24 -11.71 4.31 -1.42
C GLN A 24 -12.65 5.46 -1.08
N ALA A 25 -12.14 6.53 -0.46
CA ALA A 25 -12.93 7.72 -0.16
C ALA A 25 -13.43 8.41 -1.43
N GLY A 26 -12.55 8.61 -2.41
CA GLY A 26 -12.90 9.21 -3.71
C GLY A 26 -13.97 8.39 -4.45
N LEU A 27 -13.84 7.06 -4.47
CA LEU A 27 -14.85 6.17 -5.05
C LEU A 27 -16.20 6.28 -4.35
N LYS A 28 -16.21 6.32 -3.01
CA LYS A 28 -17.45 6.46 -2.24
C LYS A 28 -18.14 7.81 -2.49
N LEU A 29 -17.38 8.89 -2.57
CA LEU A 29 -17.90 10.24 -2.73
C LEU A 29 -18.34 10.55 -4.16
N HIS A 30 -17.54 10.18 -5.15
CA HIS A 30 -17.73 10.61 -6.54
C HIS A 30 -18.27 9.50 -7.45
N ARG A 31 -18.23 8.23 -7.03
CA ARG A 31 -18.61 7.05 -7.83
C ARG A 31 -17.88 6.95 -9.18
N GLN A 32 -16.70 7.55 -9.27
CA GLN A 32 -15.85 7.54 -10.47
C GLN A 32 -14.65 6.64 -10.22
N PHE A 33 -14.45 5.65 -11.08
CA PHE A 33 -13.32 4.74 -11.03
C PHE A 33 -12.34 5.07 -12.14
N GLU A 34 -11.19 5.64 -11.77
CA GLU A 34 -10.12 5.92 -12.72
C GLU A 34 -9.03 4.85 -12.65
N PRO A 35 -8.95 3.94 -13.63
CA PRO A 35 -7.99 2.82 -13.59
C PRO A 35 -6.53 3.28 -13.65
N LYS A 36 -6.27 4.53 -14.07
CA LYS A 36 -4.93 5.12 -14.16
C LYS A 36 -4.40 5.67 -12.84
N THR A 37 -5.24 5.78 -11.80
CA THR A 37 -4.87 6.44 -10.54
C THR A 37 -3.65 5.81 -9.87
N LEU A 38 -3.53 4.48 -9.86
CA LEU A 38 -2.34 3.82 -9.31
C LEU A 38 -1.07 4.16 -10.10
N ARG A 39 -1.16 4.17 -11.44
CA ARG A 39 -0.03 4.53 -12.30
C ARG A 39 0.41 5.96 -12.05
N TRP A 40 -0.54 6.89 -11.94
CA TRP A 40 -0.25 8.30 -11.67
C TRP A 40 0.35 8.52 -10.29
N GLU A 41 -0.20 7.89 -9.25
CA GLU A 41 0.39 7.96 -7.90
C GLU A 41 1.84 7.48 -7.93
N TYR A 42 2.10 6.36 -8.62
CA TYR A 42 3.44 5.81 -8.70
C TYR A 42 4.41 6.78 -9.39
N GLN A 43 4.05 7.27 -10.58
CA GLN A 43 4.89 8.16 -11.38
C GLN A 43 5.14 9.50 -10.70
N LEU A 44 4.14 10.06 -10.02
CA LEU A 44 4.22 11.41 -9.45
C LEU A 44 4.83 11.44 -8.04
N HIS A 45 4.70 10.34 -7.28
CA HIS A 45 4.99 10.38 -5.83
C HIS A 45 5.91 9.27 -5.33
N ILE A 46 6.05 8.17 -6.08
CA ILE A 46 6.76 6.96 -5.61
C ILE A 46 8.04 6.69 -6.40
N GLN A 47 8.05 6.93 -7.71
CA GLN A 47 9.14 6.53 -8.61
C GLN A 47 10.52 7.10 -8.23
N ASP A 48 10.57 8.30 -7.68
CA ASP A 48 11.82 8.97 -7.28
C ASP A 48 12.24 8.67 -5.83
N LYS A 49 11.51 7.79 -5.13
CA LYS A 49 11.82 7.38 -3.75
C LYS A 49 12.86 6.24 -3.73
N PRO A 50 13.55 6.01 -2.59
CA PRO A 50 14.44 4.85 -2.45
C PRO A 50 13.76 3.53 -2.83
N ALA A 51 14.51 2.58 -3.37
CA ALA A 51 13.98 1.31 -3.85
C ALA A 51 13.08 0.60 -2.83
N GLU A 52 13.46 0.63 -1.55
CA GLU A 52 12.66 -0.05 -0.53
C GLU A 52 11.37 0.66 -0.17
N TYR A 53 11.34 1.99 -0.29
CA TYR A 53 10.10 2.73 -0.21
C TYR A 53 9.14 2.28 -1.32
N GLN A 54 9.64 2.13 -2.54
CA GLN A 54 8.83 1.64 -3.67
C GLN A 54 8.34 0.21 -3.40
N ALA A 55 9.21 -0.67 -2.90
CA ALA A 55 8.86 -2.04 -2.53
C ALA A 55 7.77 -2.09 -1.45
N GLY A 56 7.92 -1.32 -0.37
CA GLY A 56 6.92 -1.25 0.69
C GLY A 56 5.57 -0.76 0.19
N PHE A 57 5.56 0.26 -0.68
CA PHE A 57 4.34 0.78 -1.30
C PHE A 57 3.61 -0.28 -2.11
N LEU A 58 4.33 -0.99 -2.98
CA LEU A 58 3.75 -2.04 -3.83
C LEU A 58 3.30 -3.26 -3.00
N ASP A 59 4.07 -3.65 -1.99
CA ASP A 59 3.71 -4.75 -1.08
C ASP A 59 2.42 -4.46 -0.31
N ALA A 60 2.19 -3.20 0.11
CA ALA A 60 0.93 -2.83 0.75
C ALA A 60 -0.29 -2.97 -0.18
N ILE A 61 -0.12 -2.65 -1.47
CA ILE A 61 -1.18 -2.85 -2.49
C ILE A 61 -1.39 -4.34 -2.73
N GLY A 62 -0.31 -5.12 -2.87
CA GLY A 62 -0.38 -6.56 -3.05
C GLY A 62 -1.07 -7.25 -1.87
N ALA A 63 -0.72 -6.87 -0.63
CA ALA A 63 -1.38 -7.37 0.58
C ALA A 63 -2.89 -7.05 0.58
N TYR A 64 -3.27 -5.82 0.21
CA TYR A 64 -4.68 -5.44 0.13
C TYR A 64 -5.44 -6.29 -0.89
N MET A 65 -4.85 -6.47 -2.08
CA MET A 65 -5.44 -7.29 -3.14
C MET A 65 -5.63 -8.74 -2.68
N LEU A 66 -4.59 -9.37 -2.12
CA LEU A 66 -4.65 -10.76 -1.66
C LEU A 66 -5.70 -10.93 -0.56
N THR A 67 -5.68 -10.09 0.47
CA THR A 67 -6.67 -10.14 1.56
C THR A 67 -8.10 -9.96 1.03
N THR A 68 -8.30 -9.05 0.07
CA THR A 68 -9.62 -8.83 -0.55
C THR A 68 -10.06 -10.04 -1.39
N LEU A 69 -9.14 -10.66 -2.13
CA LEU A 69 -9.40 -11.86 -2.94
C LEU A 69 -9.72 -13.09 -2.08
N GLU A 70 -9.22 -13.14 -0.85
CA GLU A 70 -9.60 -14.12 0.17
C GLU A 70 -10.99 -13.86 0.78
N GLY A 71 -11.71 -12.83 0.32
CA GLY A 71 -13.05 -12.47 0.79
C GLY A 71 -13.05 -11.66 2.09
N VAL A 72 -11.88 -11.20 2.56
CA VAL A 72 -11.77 -10.39 3.78
C VAL A 72 -11.90 -8.91 3.45
N LEU A 73 -12.93 -8.27 4.02
CA LEU A 73 -13.09 -6.82 3.92
C LEU A 73 -12.04 -6.11 4.78
N VAL A 74 -11.19 -5.29 4.15
CA VAL A 74 -10.15 -4.52 4.82
C VAL A 74 -10.69 -3.14 5.23
N ASP A 75 -10.73 -2.87 6.53
CA ASP A 75 -10.93 -1.51 7.05
C ASP A 75 -9.61 -0.74 6.99
N LEU A 76 -9.38 -0.01 5.90
CA LEU A 76 -8.15 0.74 5.62
C LEU A 76 -7.80 1.80 6.69
N TYR A 77 -8.75 2.26 7.51
CA TYR A 77 -8.48 3.23 8.58
C TYR A 77 -7.91 2.58 9.85
N ARG A 78 -8.27 1.31 10.08
CA ARG A 78 -7.79 0.51 11.22
C ARG A 78 -6.78 -0.56 10.81
N TRP A 79 -6.46 -0.65 9.51
CA TRP A 79 -5.61 -1.69 8.98
C TRP A 79 -4.16 -1.52 9.44
N GLU A 80 -3.70 -2.47 10.26
CA GLU A 80 -2.33 -2.57 10.77
C GLU A 80 -1.39 -3.17 9.71
N ILE A 81 -1.24 -2.47 8.57
CA ILE A 81 -0.49 -2.95 7.40
C ILE A 81 0.92 -3.47 7.75
N LEU A 82 1.63 -2.80 8.66
CA LEU A 82 2.99 -3.20 9.02
C LEU A 82 3.02 -4.58 9.68
N ARG A 83 2.02 -4.91 10.51
CA ARG A 83 1.91 -6.25 11.12
C ARG A 83 1.54 -7.31 10.08
N VAL A 84 0.72 -6.96 9.09
CA VAL A 84 0.36 -7.86 7.98
C VAL A 84 1.61 -8.22 7.18
N LEU A 85 2.40 -7.22 6.79
CA LEU A 85 3.64 -7.43 6.04
C LEU A 85 4.70 -8.18 6.86
N GLU A 86 4.83 -7.89 8.16
CA GLU A 86 5.72 -8.65 9.05
C GLU A 86 5.35 -10.13 9.18
N ARG A 87 4.05 -10.47 9.07
CA ARG A 87 3.61 -11.87 9.06
C ARG A 87 3.87 -12.52 7.71
N ALA A 88 3.56 -11.83 6.62
CA ALA A 88 3.81 -12.33 5.26
C ALA A 88 5.30 -12.60 5.00
N ASN A 89 6.18 -11.70 5.47
CA ASN A 89 7.63 -11.86 5.30
C ASN A 89 8.24 -12.93 6.22
N ARG A 90 7.53 -13.40 7.25
CA ARG A 90 7.95 -14.56 8.07
C ARG A 90 7.61 -15.90 7.45
N GLN A 91 6.70 -15.91 6.47
CA GLN A 91 6.24 -17.12 5.78
C GLN A 91 6.94 -17.37 4.45
N LYS A 92 7.80 -16.45 4.02
CA LYS A 92 8.74 -16.59 2.89
C LYS A 92 10.06 -17.16 3.39
#